data_AF-A0A7W3W4U4-F1
#
_entry.id   AF-A0A7W3W4U4-F1
#
_cell.length_a   1.000
_cell.length_b   1.000
_cell.length_c   1.000
_cell.angle_alpha   90.00
_cell.angle_beta   90.00
_cell.angle_gamma   90.00
#
_symmetry.space_group_name_H-M   'P 1'
#
loop_
_entity.id
_entity.type
_entity.pdbx_description
1 polymer ?
#
loop_
_entity_poly.entity_id
_entity_poly.type
_entity_poly.pdbx_seq_one_letter_code
_entity_poly.pdbx_strand_id
1 'polypeptide(L)'
;MSARSPGSLSFRTVYGDPAIPTAVISELTRLKAGLRPLDWQFGYDLFVTVGGDLTVVTEPTALLSPRVMLAERRASGELRLNSDDVLRTTDPAALLRPAVHDALGELVTRAARRVPGFDAESERARFAFLRSSAVERTPS
;
A
#
# COMPACT_ATOMS: atom_id res chain seq x y z
N MET A 1 8.84 -22.46 22.92
CA MET A 1 8.83 -21.70 21.64
C MET A 1 7.55 -20.88 21.62
N SER A 2 7.61 -19.56 21.86
CA SER A 2 6.42 -18.71 21.73
C SER A 2 6.04 -18.64 20.26
N ALA A 3 4.80 -19.02 19.93
CA ALA A 3 4.24 -18.81 18.61
C ALA A 3 4.41 -17.33 18.25
N ARG A 4 5.10 -17.05 17.14
CA ARG A 4 5.21 -15.69 16.60
C ARG A 4 3.78 -15.24 16.31
N SER A 5 3.30 -14.17 16.96
CA SER A 5 2.02 -13.59 16.56
C SER A 5 2.10 -13.26 15.05
N PRO A 6 1.11 -13.65 14.25
CA PRO A 6 1.11 -13.36 12.83
C PRO A 6 1.17 -11.86 12.60
N GLY A 7 1.87 -11.45 11.55
CA GLY A 7 1.87 -10.07 11.09
C GLY A 7 0.49 -9.66 10.60
N SER A 8 0.29 -8.36 10.36
CA SER A 8 -0.98 -7.83 9.87
C SER A 8 -0.74 -6.57 9.06
N LEU A 9 -1.70 -6.22 8.21
CA LEU A 9 -1.71 -4.93 7.50
C LEU A 9 -2.86 -4.06 8.00
N SER A 10 -2.53 -2.89 8.54
CA SER A 10 -3.45 -1.78 8.75
C SER A 10 -3.39 -0.86 7.53
N PHE A 11 -4.48 -0.81 6.76
CA PHE A 11 -4.63 0.06 5.59
C PHE A 11 -5.69 1.12 5.88
N ARG A 12 -5.24 2.38 6.02
CA ARG A 12 -6.09 3.53 6.32
C ARG A 12 -5.97 4.56 5.20
N THR A 13 -7.07 5.22 4.89
CA THR A 13 -7.13 6.21 3.81
C THR A 13 -7.76 7.48 4.35
N VAL A 14 -7.21 8.63 3.95
CA VAL A 14 -7.84 9.94 4.09
C VAL A 14 -7.97 10.57 2.70
N TYR A 15 -9.13 11.14 2.43
CA TYR A 15 -9.45 11.82 1.18
C TYR A 15 -9.32 13.32 1.37
N GLY A 16 -8.46 13.94 0.55
CA GLY A 16 -8.20 15.36 0.56
C GLY A 16 -9.29 16.21 -0.08
N ASP A 17 -10.38 15.61 -0.59
CA ASP A 17 -11.51 16.32 -1.20
C ASP A 17 -12.78 15.43 -1.22
N PRO A 18 -14.01 15.97 -1.15
CA PRO A 18 -15.22 15.22 -1.45
C PRO A 18 -15.38 14.84 -2.94
N ALA A 19 -14.73 15.56 -3.86
CA ALA A 19 -14.80 15.35 -5.31
C ALA A 19 -13.78 14.33 -5.84
N ILE A 20 -13.07 13.60 -4.97
CA ILE A 20 -12.20 12.50 -5.39
C ILE A 20 -13.01 11.51 -6.25
N PRO A 21 -12.51 11.12 -7.44
CA PRO A 21 -13.25 10.22 -8.32
C PRO A 21 -13.64 8.91 -7.62
N THR A 22 -14.91 8.53 -7.71
CA THR A 22 -15.45 7.29 -7.10
C THR A 22 -14.65 6.04 -7.51
N ALA A 23 -14.07 6.03 -8.71
CA ALA A 23 -13.24 4.95 -9.21
C ALA A 23 -11.93 4.78 -8.40
N VAL A 24 -11.32 5.88 -7.92
CA VAL A 24 -10.14 5.88 -7.03
C VAL A 24 -10.51 5.30 -5.67
N ILE A 25 -11.62 5.76 -5.08
CA ILE A 25 -12.15 5.25 -3.80
C ILE A 25 -12.44 3.74 -3.89
N SER A 26 -13.06 3.31 -4.98
CA SER A 26 -13.39 1.91 -5.24
C SER A 26 -12.15 1.04 -5.37
N GLU A 27 -11.12 1.52 -6.07
CA GLU A 27 -9.86 0.78 -6.22
C GLU A 27 -9.08 0.67 -4.90
N LEU A 28 -8.99 1.75 -4.11
CA LEU A 28 -8.40 1.69 -2.77
C LEU A 28 -9.15 0.73 -1.84
N THR A 29 -10.47 0.63 -1.99
CA THR A 29 -11.30 -0.34 -1.25
C THR A 29 -10.99 -1.78 -1.67
N ARG A 30 -10.83 -2.04 -2.98
CA ARG A 30 -10.41 -3.35 -3.51
C ARG A 30 -9.01 -3.72 -3.03
N LEU A 31 -8.06 -2.79 -3.08
CA LEU A 31 -6.70 -2.97 -2.58
C LEU A 31 -6.71 -3.37 -1.10
N LYS A 32 -7.43 -2.62 -0.27
CA LYS A 32 -7.61 -2.93 1.15
C LYS A 32 -8.21 -4.32 1.37
N ALA A 33 -9.25 -4.68 0.61
CA ALA A 33 -9.89 -5.98 0.74
C ALA A 33 -8.97 -7.14 0.31
N GLY A 34 -8.21 -6.98 -0.77
CA GLY A 34 -7.31 -7.99 -1.30
C GLY A 34 -6.03 -8.19 -0.47
N LEU A 35 -5.54 -7.14 0.19
CA LEU A 35 -4.35 -7.21 1.04
C LEU A 35 -4.65 -7.67 2.48
N ARG A 36 -5.87 -7.44 2.98
CA ARG A 36 -6.29 -7.82 4.33
C ARG A 36 -6.10 -9.31 4.69
N PRO A 37 -6.45 -10.29 3.84
CA PRO A 37 -6.37 -11.71 4.19
C PRO A 37 -4.96 -12.30 4.09
N LEU A 38 -3.96 -11.53 3.65
CA LEU A 38 -2.60 -12.05 3.48
C LEU A 38 -1.96 -12.36 4.84
N ASP A 39 -1.24 -13.47 4.90
CA ASP A 39 -0.52 -13.91 6.10
C ASP A 39 0.87 -13.26 6.15
N TRP A 40 0.99 -12.13 6.85
CA TRP A 40 2.22 -11.32 6.89
C TRP A 40 3.22 -11.83 7.93
N GLN A 41 4.54 -11.69 7.66
CA GLN A 41 5.58 -12.02 8.65
C GLN A 41 5.78 -10.91 9.70
N PHE A 42 5.32 -9.69 9.39
CA PHE A 42 5.51 -8.47 10.16
C PHE A 42 4.24 -7.61 10.15
N GLY A 43 4.10 -6.71 11.13
CA GLY A 43 3.07 -5.70 11.10
C GLY A 43 3.40 -4.60 10.08
N TYR A 44 2.41 -4.16 9.31
CA TYR A 44 2.52 -3.01 8.41
C TYR A 44 1.38 -2.04 8.66
N ASP A 45 1.70 -0.78 8.85
CA ASP A 45 0.73 0.30 8.93
C ASP A 45 0.94 1.24 7.75
N LEU A 46 0.13 1.08 6.71
CA LEU A 46 0.14 1.95 5.54
C LEU A 46 -1.00 2.96 5.66
N PHE A 47 -0.62 4.23 5.80
CA PHE A 47 -1.55 5.35 5.75
C PHE A 47 -1.52 5.95 4.34
N VAL A 48 -2.66 6.09 3.70
CA VAL A 48 -2.78 6.62 2.34
C VAL A 48 -3.47 7.97 2.39
N THR A 49 -2.76 9.01 2.00
CA THR A 49 -3.31 10.36 1.83
C THR A 49 -3.58 10.56 0.35
N VAL A 50 -4.85 10.69 0.00
CA VAL A 50 -5.29 10.95 -1.37
C VAL A 50 -5.37 12.47 -1.56
N GLY A 51 -4.43 13.06 -2.31
CA GLY A 51 -4.48 14.47 -2.65
C GLY A 51 -5.77 14.84 -3.38
N GLY A 52 -6.28 16.03 -3.11
CA GLY A 52 -7.42 16.63 -3.79
C GLY A 52 -7.34 18.16 -3.76
N ASP A 53 -8.44 18.87 -3.98
CA ASP A 53 -8.42 20.34 -4.04
C ASP A 53 -8.38 21.00 -2.64
N LEU A 54 -8.94 20.36 -1.59
CA LEU A 54 -8.83 20.88 -0.22
C LEU A 54 -7.49 20.54 0.45
N THR A 55 -7.01 19.30 0.31
CA THR A 55 -5.65 18.90 0.72
C THR A 55 -4.81 18.66 -0.52
N VAL A 56 -4.20 19.74 -1.02
CA VAL A 56 -3.38 19.69 -2.23
C VAL A 56 -2.04 19.02 -1.92
N VAL A 57 -1.72 17.96 -2.66
CA VAL A 57 -0.40 17.33 -2.69
C VAL A 57 0.22 17.63 -4.04
N THR A 58 1.23 18.49 -4.06
CA THR A 58 1.91 18.92 -5.28
C THR A 58 3.13 18.07 -5.60
N GLU A 59 3.67 17.39 -4.60
CA GLU A 59 4.82 16.51 -4.72
C GLU A 59 4.44 15.23 -5.48
N PRO A 60 5.42 14.57 -6.13
CA PRO A 60 5.20 13.27 -6.73
C PRO A 60 4.68 12.25 -5.72
N THR A 61 3.82 11.34 -6.20
CA THR A 61 3.32 10.22 -5.39
C THR A 61 4.47 9.42 -4.78
N ALA A 62 4.52 9.35 -3.45
CA ALA A 62 5.66 8.74 -2.74
C ALA A 62 5.30 8.26 -1.33
N LEU A 63 6.10 7.31 -0.83
CA LEU A 63 6.08 6.89 0.57
C LEU A 63 6.91 7.85 1.43
N LEU A 64 6.26 8.47 2.42
CA LEU A 64 6.84 9.41 3.37
C LEU A 64 6.97 8.81 4.77
N SER A 65 7.97 9.31 5.49
CA SER A 65 8.28 8.93 6.87
C SER A 65 8.29 7.42 7.17
N PRO A 66 8.87 6.55 6.31
CA PRO A 66 8.90 5.11 6.56
C PRO A 66 9.74 4.75 7.80
N ARG A 67 9.11 4.09 8.78
CA ARG A 67 9.71 3.74 10.08
C ARG A 67 9.56 2.24 10.36
N VAL A 68 10.48 1.70 11.16
CA VAL A 68 10.45 0.32 11.66
C VAL A 68 10.59 0.33 13.16
N MET A 69 9.60 -0.21 13.85
CA MET A 69 9.49 -0.35 15.29
C MET A 69 9.69 -1.82 15.66
N LEU A 70 10.91 -2.16 16.10
CA LEU A 70 11.29 -3.55 16.37
C LEU A 70 10.54 -4.14 17.56
N ALA A 71 10.28 -3.35 18.60
CA ALA A 71 9.54 -3.78 19.79
C ALA A 71 8.11 -4.25 19.44
N GLU A 72 7.45 -3.58 18.50
CA GLU A 72 6.10 -3.92 18.04
C GLU A 72 6.11 -4.88 16.84
N ARG A 73 7.28 -5.21 16.30
CA ARG A 73 7.44 -5.90 15.02
C ARG A 73 6.59 -5.26 13.91
N ARG A 74 6.65 -3.92 13.80
CA ARG A 74 5.82 -3.14 12.88
C ARG A 74 6.64 -2.19 12.03
N ALA A 75 6.30 -2.06 10.75
CA ALA A 75 6.78 -1.03 9.85
C ALA A 75 5.62 -0.11 9.45
N SER A 76 5.85 1.19 9.34
CA SER A 76 4.80 2.15 9.02
C SER A 76 5.28 3.21 8.05
N GLY A 77 4.36 3.80 7.30
CA GLY A 77 4.64 4.92 6.42
C GLY A 77 3.36 5.54 5.85
N GLU A 78 3.51 6.74 5.30
CA GLU A 78 2.43 7.48 4.65
C GLU A 78 2.66 7.49 3.15
N LEU A 79 1.82 6.80 2.36
CA LEU A 79 1.77 6.98 0.92
C LEU A 79 0.93 8.21 0.61
N ARG A 80 1.58 9.28 0.11
CA ARG A 80 0.86 10.46 -0.41
C ARG A 80 0.69 10.32 -1.91
N LEU A 81 -0.54 10.48 -2.36
CA LEU A 81 -0.88 10.51 -3.79
C LEU A 81 -0.99 11.98 -4.23
N ASN A 82 -0.35 12.30 -5.34
CA ASN A 82 -0.42 13.62 -5.95
C ASN A 82 -1.86 13.97 -6.37
N SER A 83 -2.28 15.22 -6.14
CA SER A 83 -3.64 15.66 -6.45
C SER A 83 -3.95 15.61 -7.94
N ASP A 84 -3.04 16.08 -8.81
CA ASP A 84 -3.27 16.10 -10.26
C ASP A 84 -3.39 14.68 -10.82
N ASP A 85 -2.52 13.77 -10.38
CA ASP A 85 -2.58 12.35 -10.78
C ASP A 85 -3.93 11.74 -10.41
N VAL A 86 -4.40 11.99 -9.18
CA VAL A 86 -5.66 11.44 -8.66
C VAL A 86 -6.87 12.02 -9.38
N LEU A 87 -6.92 13.34 -9.60
CA LEU A 87 -8.08 14.00 -10.19
C LEU A 87 -8.20 13.75 -11.70
N ARG A 88 -7.08 13.49 -12.38
CA ARG A 88 -7.05 13.30 -13.84
C ARG A 88 -6.96 11.83 -14.28
N THR A 89 -6.79 10.89 -13.35
CA THR A 89 -6.63 9.48 -13.72
C THR A 89 -7.90 8.91 -14.36
N THR A 90 -7.74 8.32 -15.54
CA THR A 90 -8.76 7.51 -16.20
C THR A 90 -8.62 6.02 -15.87
N ASP A 91 -7.48 5.63 -15.27
CA ASP A 91 -7.19 4.26 -14.84
C ASP A 91 -6.62 4.27 -13.41
N PRO A 92 -7.49 4.25 -12.38
CA PRO A 92 -7.06 4.20 -10.99
C PRO A 92 -6.23 2.97 -10.65
N ALA A 93 -6.42 1.84 -11.35
CA ALA A 93 -5.65 0.63 -11.08
C ALA A 93 -4.18 0.80 -11.51
N ALA A 94 -3.95 1.39 -12.69
CA ALA A 94 -2.62 1.71 -13.17
C ALA A 94 -1.89 2.74 -12.28
N LEU A 95 -2.63 3.65 -11.65
CA LEU A 95 -2.06 4.61 -10.69
C LEU A 95 -1.77 3.96 -9.32
N LEU A 96 -2.77 3.32 -8.73
CA LEU A 96 -2.76 2.98 -7.30
C LEU A 96 -2.02 1.68 -7.00
N ARG A 97 -2.16 0.66 -7.86
CA ARG A 97 -1.55 -0.65 -7.55
C ARG A 97 -0.03 -0.60 -7.54
N PRO A 98 0.65 0.05 -8.52
CA PRO A 98 2.10 0.20 -8.44
C PRO A 98 2.53 1.05 -7.25
N ALA A 99 1.83 2.16 -6.96
CA ALA A 99 2.16 3.02 -5.82
C ALA A 99 2.08 2.28 -4.48
N VAL A 100 1.02 1.49 -4.26
CA VAL A 100 0.88 0.66 -3.06
C VAL A 100 1.90 -0.48 -3.01
N HIS A 101 2.16 -1.13 -4.15
CA HIS A 101 3.18 -2.17 -4.26
C HIS A 101 4.56 -1.64 -3.85
N ASP A 102 4.97 -0.50 -4.40
CA ASP A 102 6.29 0.07 -4.17
C ASP A 102 6.42 0.59 -2.74
N ALA A 103 5.36 1.19 -2.17
CA ALA A 103 5.31 1.57 -0.77
C ALA A 103 5.49 0.37 0.17
N LEU A 104 4.74 -0.72 -0.04
CA LEU A 104 4.90 -1.94 0.75
C LEU A 104 6.29 -2.55 0.54
N GLY A 105 6.80 -2.57 -0.69
CA GLY A 105 8.14 -3.03 -1.02
C GLY A 105 9.25 -2.30 -0.25
N GLU A 106 9.14 -0.98 -0.09
CA GLU A 106 10.07 -0.18 0.71
C GLU A 106 9.96 -0.51 2.21
N LEU A 107 8.74 -0.66 2.75
CA LEU A 107 8.54 -1.07 4.15
C LEU A 107 9.13 -2.46 4.43
N VAL A 108 8.91 -3.42 3.53
CA VAL A 108 9.51 -4.76 3.58
C VAL A 108 11.03 -4.68 3.53
N THR A 109 11.59 -3.86 2.64
CA THR A 109 13.04 -3.66 2.53
C THR A 109 13.64 -3.14 3.83
N ARG A 110 12.95 -2.19 4.49
CA ARG A 110 13.39 -1.65 5.78
C ARG A 110 13.26 -2.65 6.92
N ALA A 111 12.18 -3.43 6.95
CA ALA A 111 12.01 -4.49 7.92
C ALA A 111 13.13 -5.53 7.79
N ALA A 112 13.41 -5.99 6.56
CA ALA A 112 14.48 -6.95 6.26
C ALA A 112 15.86 -6.48 6.73
N ARG A 113 16.17 -5.19 6.58
CA ARG A 113 17.45 -4.61 7.04
C ARG A 113 17.61 -4.64 8.56
N ARG A 114 16.53 -4.71 9.33
CA ARG A 114 16.55 -4.59 10.79
C ARG A 114 16.14 -5.86 11.53
N VAL A 115 15.53 -6.82 10.85
CA VAL A 115 14.99 -8.04 11.46
C VAL A 115 15.79 -9.26 10.97
N PRO A 116 16.61 -9.88 11.83
CA PRO A 116 17.34 -11.09 11.47
C PRO A 116 16.40 -12.23 11.04
N GLY A 117 16.76 -12.92 9.96
CA GLY A 117 16.00 -14.05 9.42
C GLY A 117 14.65 -13.66 8.81
N PHE A 118 14.46 -12.39 8.45
CA PHE A 118 13.27 -11.95 7.72
C PHE A 118 13.38 -12.30 6.24
N ASP A 119 12.43 -13.10 5.75
CA ASP A 119 12.37 -13.48 4.34
C ASP A 119 11.63 -12.42 3.52
N ALA A 120 12.40 -11.47 2.99
CA ALA A 120 11.87 -10.35 2.22
C ALA A 120 11.36 -10.76 0.83
N GLU A 121 11.82 -11.88 0.28
CA GLU A 121 11.37 -12.36 -1.02
C GLU A 121 9.97 -12.97 -0.89
N SER A 122 9.80 -13.90 0.05
CA SER A 122 8.48 -14.47 0.36
C SER A 122 7.49 -13.38 0.78
N GLU A 123 7.94 -12.35 1.51
CA GLU A 123 7.07 -11.22 1.87
C GLU A 123 6.58 -10.43 0.66
N ARG A 124 7.45 -10.16 -0.32
CA ARG A 124 7.07 -9.45 -1.55
C ARG A 124 6.16 -10.30 -2.44
N ALA A 125 6.38 -11.61 -2.49
CA ALA A 125 5.54 -12.52 -3.27
C ALA A 125 4.05 -12.43 -2.89
N ARG A 126 3.75 -12.16 -1.61
CA ARG A 126 2.37 -12.05 -1.09
C ARG A 126 1.55 -10.95 -1.75
N PHE A 127 2.19 -9.86 -2.20
CA PHE A 127 1.51 -8.73 -2.84
C PHE A 127 1.98 -8.48 -4.28
N ALA A 128 2.68 -9.43 -4.89
CA ALA A 128 3.15 -9.34 -6.28
C ALA A 128 1.99 -9.19 -7.28
N PHE A 129 0.79 -9.69 -6.95
CA PHE A 129 -0.40 -9.55 -7.78
C PHE A 129 -0.82 -8.09 -8.03
N LEU A 130 -0.34 -7.14 -7.22
CA LEU A 130 -0.56 -5.71 -7.46
C LEU A 130 0.14 -5.22 -8.75
N ARG A 131 1.24 -5.86 -9.15
CA ARG A 131 1.97 -5.55 -10.39
C ARG A 131 1.38 -6.27 -11.61
N SER A 132 0.70 -7.38 -11.37
CA SER A 132 -0.02 -8.10 -12.41
C SER A 132 -1.31 -7.36 -12.72
N SER A 133 -1.32 -6.59 -13.80
CA SER A 133 -2.56 -6.24 -14.49
C SER A 133 -3.20 -7.55 -14.93
N ALA A 134 -4.07 -8.10 -14.10
CA ALA A 134 -4.92 -9.21 -14.50
C ALA A 134 -5.83 -8.69 -15.63
N VAL A 135 -5.34 -8.83 -16.86
CA VAL A 135 -6.17 -9.01 -18.03
C VAL A 135 -6.92 -10.31 -17.76
N GLU A 136 -8.07 -10.22 -17.11
CA GLU A 136 -9.07 -11.28 -17.17
C GLU A 136 -9.53 -11.37 -18.63
N ARG A 137 -8.83 -12.20 -19.41
CA ARG A 137 -9.35 -12.73 -20.65
C ARG A 137 -10.53 -13.62 -20.28
N THR A 138 -11.73 -13.14 -20.56
CA THR A 138 -12.95 -13.96 -20.56
C THR A 138 -12.73 -15.13 -21.52
N PRO A 139 -12.92 -16.40 -21.12
CA PRO A 139 -12.99 -17.48 -22.08
C PRO A 139 -14.27 -17.31 -22.91
N SER A 140 -14.11 -17.47 -24.23
CA SER A 140 -15.15 -17.39 -25.26
C SER A 140 -16.30 -18.36 -25.06
#